data_AF-A0AAN8F109-F1
#
_entry.id   AF-A0AAN8F109-F1
#
_cell.length_a   1.000
_cell.length_b   1.000
_cell.length_c   1.000
_cell.angle_alpha   90.00
_cell.angle_beta   90.00
_cell.angle_gamma   90.00
#
_symmetry.space_group_name_H-M   'P 1'
#
loop_
_entity.id
_entity.type
_entity.pdbx_description
1 polymer ?
#
loop_
_entity_poly.entity_id
_entity_poly.type
_entity_poly.pdbx_seq_one_letter_code
_entity_poly.pdbx_strand_id
1 'polypeptide(L)'
;HRITRNALYVPIISLPAALYGLFIVIFGFIMVDDKPINMCNPPSSLSTNIKTYWYTVAGIAGGITILSYAVAYLLVLYYSKRHADQRQDFARRTMRSMSIILIIFLCTRYLATVGANILNVTNFDPETVELYQNYCVFAAMICYSQNFYVTFWRSSEYREVLLKDIKSHKMFCWKCCHQV
;
A
#
# COMPACT_ATOMS: atom_id res chain seq x y z
N HIS A 1 4.62 -16.15 24.43
CA HIS A 1 4.19 -17.08 23.35
C HIS A 1 3.72 -16.40 22.04
N ARG A 2 4.08 -15.13 21.76
CA ARG A 2 3.60 -14.37 20.57
C ARG A 2 4.68 -13.99 19.54
N ILE A 3 5.95 -14.29 19.80
CA ILE A 3 7.09 -13.78 19.02
C ILE A 3 7.47 -14.74 17.87
N THR A 4 7.35 -16.05 18.06
CA THR A 4 7.77 -17.08 17.08
C THR A 4 6.91 -17.15 15.82
N ARG A 5 5.62 -16.78 15.92
CA ARG A 5 4.69 -16.85 14.79
C ARG A 5 4.90 -15.72 13.77
N ASN A 6 5.51 -14.62 14.19
CA ASN A 6 5.79 -13.47 13.33
C ASN A 6 6.92 -13.76 12.33
N ALA A 7 7.92 -14.55 12.73
CA ALA A 7 9.06 -14.92 11.88
C ALA A 7 8.65 -15.77 10.65
N LEU A 8 7.56 -16.53 10.75
CA LEU A 8 6.97 -17.25 9.62
C LEU A 8 5.86 -16.45 8.92
N TYR A 9 5.04 -15.73 9.68
CA TYR A 9 3.91 -14.98 9.13
C TYR A 9 4.36 -13.86 8.19
N VAL A 10 5.38 -13.08 8.59
CA VAL A 10 5.89 -11.94 7.80
C VAL A 10 6.44 -12.39 6.44
N PRO A 11 7.34 -13.39 6.33
CA PRO A 11 7.79 -13.81 5.01
C PRO A 11 6.67 -14.41 4.17
N ILE A 12 5.74 -15.17 4.77
CA ILE A 12 4.61 -15.75 4.01
C ILE A 12 3.74 -14.67 3.38
N ILE A 13 3.40 -13.60 4.11
CA ILE A 13 2.56 -12.53 3.57
C ILE A 13 3.33 -11.61 2.60
N SER A 14 4.64 -11.47 2.77
CA SER A 14 5.49 -10.67 1.89
C SER A 14 5.92 -11.40 0.61
N LEU A 15 5.94 -12.74 0.61
CA LEU A 15 6.42 -13.55 -0.50
C LEU A 15 5.70 -13.25 -1.83
N PRO A 16 4.36 -13.16 -1.91
CA PRO A 16 3.69 -12.86 -3.18
C PRO A 16 4.09 -11.50 -3.76
N ALA A 17 4.24 -10.48 -2.91
CA ALA A 17 4.66 -9.15 -3.33
C ALA A 17 6.12 -9.16 -3.80
N ALA A 18 7.00 -9.88 -3.11
CA ALA A 18 8.40 -10.03 -3.48
C ALA A 18 8.55 -10.76 -4.82
N LEU A 19 7.82 -11.87 -5.03
CA LEU A 19 7.84 -12.62 -6.28
C LEU A 19 7.31 -11.80 -7.45
N TYR A 20 6.21 -11.06 -7.25
CA TYR A 20 5.66 -10.17 -8.27
C TYR A 20 6.64 -9.04 -8.63
N GLY A 21 7.25 -8.41 -7.61
CA GLY A 21 8.25 -7.36 -7.82
C GLY A 21 9.47 -7.89 -8.59
N LEU A 22 9.98 -9.06 -8.21
CA LEU A 22 11.09 -9.72 -8.90
C LEU A 22 10.74 -10.04 -10.35
N PHE A 23 9.54 -10.58 -10.59
CA PHE A 23 9.06 -10.89 -11.93
C PHE A 23 9.01 -9.66 -12.83
N ILE A 24 8.43 -8.54 -12.36
CA ILE A 24 8.35 -7.30 -13.12
C ILE A 24 9.74 -6.71 -13.41
N VAL A 25 10.67 -6.78 -12.46
CA VAL A 25 12.04 -6.28 -12.65
C VAL A 25 12.79 -7.12 -13.70
N ILE A 26 12.75 -8.45 -13.60
CA ILE A 26 13.41 -9.35 -14.57
C ILE A 26 12.82 -9.13 -15.97
N PHE A 27 11.48 -9.11 -16.08
CA PHE A 27 10.82 -8.95 -17.37
C PHE A 27 11.02 -7.56 -17.97
N GLY A 28 11.02 -6.52 -17.12
CA GLY A 28 11.35 -5.15 -17.51
C GLY A 28 12.78 -5.00 -18.02
N PHE A 29 13.74 -5.68 -17.40
CA PHE A 29 15.14 -5.68 -17.84
C PHE A 29 15.32 -6.35 -19.21
N ILE A 30 14.63 -7.47 -19.46
CA ILE A 30 14.70 -8.19 -20.75
C ILE A 30 14.10 -7.36 -21.89
N MET A 31 13.06 -6.58 -21.60
CA MET A 31 12.27 -5.83 -22.58
C MET A 31 12.54 -4.32 -22.55
N VAL A 32 13.69 -3.92 -22.01
CA VAL A 32 14.10 -2.52 -21.92
C VAL A 32 14.32 -1.94 -23.32
N ASP A 33 13.91 -0.69 -23.53
CA ASP A 33 14.19 0.06 -24.76
C ASP A 33 15.10 1.28 -24.48
N ASP A 34 15.78 1.77 -25.50
CA ASP A 34 16.75 2.89 -25.38
C ASP A 34 16.06 4.27 -25.33
N LYS A 35 14.78 4.34 -24.96
CA LYS A 35 14.03 5.60 -24.92
C LYS A 35 14.35 6.37 -23.65
N PRO A 36 14.44 7.71 -23.71
CA PRO A 36 14.62 8.53 -22.52
C PRO A 36 13.39 8.44 -21.62
N ILE A 37 13.63 8.35 -20.32
CA ILE A 37 12.56 8.32 -19.30
C ILE A 37 12.22 9.75 -18.90
N ASN A 38 10.96 10.14 -19.09
CA ASN A 38 10.49 11.51 -18.81
C ASN A 38 10.35 11.81 -17.30
N MET A 39 10.06 10.81 -16.47
CA MET A 39 9.96 10.96 -15.01
C MET A 39 10.52 9.75 -14.28
N CYS A 40 11.21 9.98 -13.16
CA CYS A 40 11.72 8.93 -12.28
C CYS A 40 10.58 8.26 -11.50
N ASN A 41 9.86 7.33 -12.14
CA ASN A 41 8.90 6.46 -11.50
C ASN A 41 9.04 5.01 -12.03
N PRO A 42 8.68 3.97 -11.26
CA PRO A 42 8.90 2.58 -11.67
C PRO A 42 8.15 2.17 -12.96
N PRO A 43 6.91 2.62 -13.21
CA PRO A 43 6.23 2.31 -14.48
C PRO A 43 6.86 2.94 -15.72
N SER A 44 7.49 4.10 -15.63
CA SER A 44 8.05 4.81 -16.78
C SER A 44 9.36 4.20 -17.29
N SER A 45 10.00 3.33 -16.52
CA SER A 45 11.13 2.50 -16.99
C SER A 45 10.67 1.21 -17.68
N LEU A 46 9.37 0.97 -17.80
CA LEU A 46 8.81 -0.21 -18.45
C LEU A 46 8.37 0.12 -19.87
N SER A 47 8.63 -0.80 -20.81
CA SER A 47 8.09 -0.69 -22.16
C SER A 47 6.56 -0.67 -22.16
N THR A 48 5.95 -0.08 -23.19
CA THR A 48 4.50 0.19 -23.26
C THR A 48 3.65 -1.05 -22.95
N ASN A 49 4.02 -2.22 -23.49
CA ASN A 49 3.29 -3.46 -23.26
C ASN A 49 3.32 -3.86 -21.78
N ILE A 50 4.51 -3.86 -21.15
CA ILE A 50 4.67 -4.25 -19.75
C ILE A 50 3.99 -3.24 -18.83
N LYS A 51 4.09 -1.95 -19.17
CA LYS A 51 3.43 -0.87 -18.44
C LYS A 51 1.91 -1.08 -18.39
N THR A 52 1.28 -1.45 -19.51
CA THR A 52 -0.15 -1.79 -19.54
C THR A 52 -0.47 -2.96 -18.61
N TYR A 53 0.28 -4.06 -18.67
CA TYR A 53 0.10 -5.20 -17.75
C TYR A 53 0.25 -4.78 -16.28
N TRP A 54 1.23 -3.94 -15.96
CA TRP A 54 1.45 -3.44 -14.61
C TRP A 54 0.24 -2.68 -14.07
N TYR A 55 -0.32 -1.76 -14.89
CA TYR A 55 -1.52 -1.00 -14.50
C TYR A 55 -2.75 -1.90 -14.36
N THR A 56 -2.90 -2.91 -15.24
CA THR A 56 -4.02 -3.86 -15.17
C THR A 56 -3.96 -4.71 -13.90
N VAL A 57 -2.79 -5.27 -13.58
CA VAL A 57 -2.60 -6.04 -12.34
C VAL A 57 -2.82 -5.15 -11.11
N ALA A 58 -2.32 -3.92 -11.12
CA ALA A 58 -2.56 -2.96 -10.03
C ALA A 58 -4.05 -2.64 -9.85
N GLY A 59 -4.80 -2.51 -10.96
CA GLY A 59 -6.25 -2.31 -10.94
C GLY A 59 -6.99 -3.50 -10.32
N ILE A 60 -6.68 -4.72 -10.75
CA ILE A 60 -7.26 -5.96 -10.22
C ILE A 60 -6.95 -6.11 -8.73
N ALA A 61 -5.69 -5.93 -8.33
CA ALA A 61 -5.27 -6.01 -6.92
C ALA A 61 -5.98 -4.95 -6.05
N GLY A 62 -6.15 -3.73 -6.56
CA GLY A 62 -6.94 -2.70 -5.91
C GLY A 62 -8.41 -3.09 -5.72
N GLY A 63 -9.02 -3.68 -6.76
CA GLY A 63 -10.38 -4.19 -6.70
C GLY A 63 -10.55 -5.29 -5.65
N ILE A 64 -9.62 -6.25 -5.61
CA ILE A 64 -9.58 -7.31 -4.59
C ILE A 64 -9.45 -6.71 -3.18
N THR A 65 -8.63 -5.67 -3.02
CA THR A 65 -8.46 -4.97 -1.73
C THR A 65 -9.77 -4.36 -1.25
N ILE A 66 -10.47 -3.64 -2.12
CA ILE A 66 -11.78 -3.03 -1.81
C ILE A 66 -12.81 -4.11 -1.46
N LEU A 67 -12.88 -5.18 -2.25
CA LEU A 67 -13.81 -6.28 -2.03
C LEU A 67 -13.53 -7.00 -0.70
N SER A 68 -12.28 -7.34 -0.43
CA SER A 68 -11.88 -8.01 0.83
C SER A 68 -12.27 -7.18 2.05
N TYR A 69 -12.14 -5.85 1.94
CA TYR A 69 -12.53 -4.96 3.01
C TYR A 69 -14.05 -4.84 3.20
N ALA A 70 -14.80 -4.75 2.09
CA ALA A 70 -16.26 -4.75 2.14
C ALA A 70 -16.76 -6.03 2.84
N VAL A 71 -16.20 -7.20 2.49
CA VAL A 71 -16.50 -8.47 3.16
C VAL A 71 -16.14 -8.41 4.65
N ALA A 72 -14.94 -7.95 5.01
CA ALA A 72 -14.52 -7.83 6.41
C ALA A 72 -15.46 -6.91 7.22
N TYR A 73 -15.88 -5.80 6.63
CA TYR A 73 -16.82 -4.86 7.24
C TYR A 73 -18.21 -5.48 7.46
N LEU A 74 -18.74 -6.17 6.45
CA LEU A 74 -20.01 -6.89 6.56
C LEU A 74 -19.96 -7.99 7.62
N LEU A 75 -18.84 -8.74 7.73
CA LEU A 75 -18.66 -9.74 8.77
C LEU A 75 -18.69 -9.11 10.16
N VAL A 76 -17.99 -7.99 10.38
CA VAL A 76 -18.02 -7.29 11.67
C VAL A 76 -19.44 -6.80 12.02
N LEU A 77 -20.21 -6.31 11.05
CA LEU A 77 -21.60 -5.90 11.26
C LEU A 77 -22.52 -7.09 11.57
N TYR A 78 -22.33 -8.22 10.88
CA TYR A 78 -23.12 -9.42 11.08
C TYR A 78 -22.89 -10.01 12.48
N TYR A 79 -21.62 -10.21 12.86
CA TYR A 79 -21.27 -10.72 14.20
C TYR A 79 -21.63 -9.72 15.30
N SER A 80 -21.60 -8.43 15.01
CA SER A 80 -22.05 -7.37 15.92
C SER A 80 -23.47 -7.53 16.41
N LYS A 81 -24.36 -8.10 15.61
CA LYS A 81 -25.74 -8.29 16.03
C LYS A 81 -25.92 -9.51 16.93
N ARG A 82 -24.94 -10.42 16.97
CA ARG A 82 -25.03 -11.68 17.71
C ARG A 82 -24.33 -11.66 19.07
N HIS A 83 -23.21 -10.95 19.22
CA HIS A 83 -22.45 -10.94 20.48
C HIS A 83 -21.87 -9.54 20.79
N ALA A 84 -22.07 -9.04 22.01
CA ALA A 84 -21.38 -7.86 22.51
C ALA A 84 -20.15 -8.30 23.34
N ASP A 85 -19.00 -8.43 22.68
CA ASP A 85 -17.73 -8.85 23.30
C ASP A 85 -16.63 -7.79 23.08
N GLN A 86 -15.69 -7.67 24.03
CA GLN A 86 -14.55 -6.75 24.01
C GLN A 86 -13.68 -6.90 22.74
N ARG A 87 -13.59 -8.13 22.19
CA ARG A 87 -12.89 -8.39 20.90
C ARG A 87 -13.55 -7.66 19.73
N GLN A 88 -14.86 -7.48 19.79
CA GLN A 88 -15.62 -6.86 18.72
C GLN A 88 -15.51 -5.33 18.76
N ASP A 89 -15.44 -4.74 19.94
CA ASP A 89 -15.17 -3.31 20.08
C ASP A 89 -13.77 -2.95 19.58
N PHE A 90 -12.78 -3.81 19.85
CA PHE A 90 -11.46 -3.71 19.25
C PHE A 90 -11.54 -3.81 17.72
N ALA A 91 -12.20 -4.84 17.18
CA ALA A 91 -12.37 -5.01 15.73
C ALA A 91 -13.04 -3.79 15.08
N ARG A 92 -14.10 -3.22 15.69
CA ARG A 92 -14.74 -2.00 15.18
C ARG A 92 -13.81 -0.79 15.18
N ARG A 93 -13.04 -0.58 16.25
CA ARG A 93 -12.06 0.53 16.33
C ARG A 93 -11.00 0.38 15.25
N THR A 94 -10.47 -0.82 15.06
CA THR A 94 -9.52 -1.13 13.99
C THR A 94 -10.12 -0.91 12.60
N MET A 95 -11.33 -1.39 12.35
CA MET A 95 -12.04 -1.17 11.09
C MET A 95 -12.30 0.32 10.84
N ARG A 96 -12.64 1.13 11.84
CA ARG A 96 -12.82 2.58 11.62
C ARG A 96 -11.54 3.25 11.11
N SER A 97 -10.38 2.85 11.61
CA SER A 97 -9.09 3.37 11.12
C SER A 97 -8.73 2.83 9.73
N MET A 98 -8.94 1.52 9.49
CA MET A 98 -8.71 0.92 8.17
C MET A 98 -9.64 1.49 7.09
N SER A 99 -10.88 1.88 7.44
CA SER A 99 -11.83 2.50 6.50
C SER A 99 -11.31 3.85 6.01
N ILE A 100 -10.69 4.64 6.89
CA ILE A 100 -10.10 5.94 6.50
C ILE A 100 -8.95 5.71 5.52
N ILE A 101 -8.05 4.75 5.83
CA ILE A 101 -6.96 4.37 4.92
C ILE A 101 -7.50 3.97 3.55
N LEU A 102 -8.60 3.21 3.51
CA LEU A 102 -9.19 2.76 2.26
C LEU A 102 -9.90 3.85 1.47
N ILE A 103 -10.54 4.80 2.14
CA ILE A 103 -11.13 5.95 1.46
C ILE A 103 -10.01 6.75 0.78
N ILE A 104 -8.90 7.01 1.48
CA ILE A 104 -7.77 7.73 0.90
C ILE A 104 -7.14 6.90 -0.24
N PHE A 105 -6.93 5.58 -0.07
CA PHE A 105 -6.49 4.67 -1.13
C PHE A 105 -7.40 4.74 -2.37
N LEU A 106 -8.72 4.74 -2.16
CA LEU A 106 -9.71 4.77 -3.23
C LEU A 106 -9.63 6.09 -4.00
N CYS A 107 -9.73 7.21 -3.27
CA CYS A 107 -9.77 8.55 -3.86
C CYS A 107 -8.46 8.96 -4.54
N THR A 108 -7.32 8.43 -4.07
CA THR A 108 -6.00 8.78 -4.61
C THR A 108 -5.54 7.73 -5.62
N ARG A 109 -5.17 6.55 -5.13
CA ARG A 109 -4.45 5.54 -5.90
C ARG A 109 -5.36 4.71 -6.81
N TYR A 110 -6.51 4.29 -6.31
CA TYR A 110 -7.38 3.39 -7.08
C TYR A 110 -8.01 4.11 -8.27
N LEU A 111 -8.59 5.30 -8.07
CA LEU A 111 -9.14 6.10 -9.16
C LEU A 111 -8.09 6.45 -10.22
N ALA A 112 -6.88 6.83 -9.80
CA ALA A 112 -5.78 7.09 -10.73
C ALA A 112 -5.40 5.84 -11.55
N THR A 113 -5.39 4.67 -10.91
CA THR A 113 -5.08 3.39 -11.58
C THR A 113 -6.19 2.98 -12.54
N VAL A 114 -7.46 3.18 -12.17
CA VAL A 114 -8.61 2.94 -13.05
C VAL A 114 -8.57 3.89 -14.25
N GLY A 115 -8.31 5.18 -14.03
CA GLY A 115 -8.14 6.15 -15.11
C GLY A 115 -7.03 5.76 -16.08
N ALA A 116 -5.88 5.32 -15.57
CA ALA A 116 -4.78 4.83 -16.42
C ALA A 116 -5.16 3.59 -17.24
N ASN A 117 -5.93 2.66 -16.67
CA ASN A 117 -6.42 1.49 -17.41
C ASN A 117 -7.46 1.86 -18.46
N ILE A 118 -8.38 2.78 -18.14
CA ILE A 118 -9.35 3.29 -19.12
C ILE A 118 -8.59 3.88 -20.30
N LEU A 119 -7.64 4.78 -20.04
CA LEU A 119 -6.79 5.43 -21.05
C LEU A 119 -5.93 4.45 -21.85
N ASN A 120 -5.54 3.30 -21.28
CA ASN A 120 -4.81 2.26 -22.02
C ASN A 120 -5.72 1.45 -22.96
N VAL A 121 -7.01 1.33 -22.63
CA VAL A 121 -7.99 0.54 -23.40
C VAL A 121 -8.69 1.41 -24.45
N THR A 122 -8.92 2.68 -24.14
CA THR A 122 -9.38 3.66 -25.10
C THR A 122 -8.17 4.11 -25.93
N ASN A 123 -8.24 4.07 -27.26
CA ASN A 123 -7.15 4.46 -28.15
C ASN A 123 -6.90 5.99 -28.14
N PHE A 124 -6.64 6.56 -26.95
CA PHE A 124 -6.21 7.94 -26.80
C PHE A 124 -4.78 8.12 -27.29
N ASP A 125 -4.43 9.37 -27.52
CA ASP A 125 -3.09 9.75 -27.92
C ASP A 125 -2.03 9.28 -26.89
N PRO A 126 -0.97 8.57 -27.33
CA PRO A 126 0.04 8.00 -26.43
C PRO A 126 0.75 9.00 -25.52
N GLU A 127 0.94 10.25 -25.98
CA GLU A 127 1.59 11.30 -25.20
C GLU A 127 0.71 11.70 -24.01
N THR A 128 -0.60 11.80 -24.22
CA THR A 128 -1.58 12.09 -23.17
C THR A 128 -1.64 10.97 -22.13
N VAL A 129 -1.62 9.71 -22.59
CA VAL A 129 -1.62 8.53 -21.71
C VAL A 129 -0.35 8.51 -20.86
N GLU A 130 0.82 8.77 -21.46
CA GLU A 130 2.09 8.80 -20.75
C GLU A 130 2.13 9.93 -19.73
N LEU A 131 1.68 11.13 -20.09
CA LEU A 131 1.60 12.27 -19.18
C LEU A 131 0.73 11.95 -17.96
N TYR A 132 -0.46 11.38 -18.17
CA TYR A 132 -1.36 10.99 -17.08
C TYR A 132 -0.70 9.95 -16.15
N GLN A 133 -0.07 8.92 -16.73
CA GLN A 133 0.62 7.86 -15.99
C GLN A 133 1.78 8.40 -15.16
N ASN A 134 2.54 9.36 -15.70
CA ASN A 134 3.62 10.04 -15.00
C ASN A 134 3.13 10.76 -13.74
N TYR A 135 1.97 11.45 -13.79
CA TYR A 135 1.39 12.12 -12.63
C TYR A 135 0.74 11.16 -11.61
N CYS A 136 0.40 9.92 -12.00
CA CYS A 136 -0.13 8.92 -11.08
C CYS A 136 0.82 8.59 -9.92
N VAL A 137 2.12 8.88 -10.06
CA VAL A 137 3.11 8.67 -9.00
C VAL A 137 2.79 9.49 -7.74
N PHE A 138 2.32 10.72 -7.88
CA PHE A 138 1.97 11.57 -6.74
C PHE A 138 0.82 10.98 -5.93
N ALA A 139 -0.20 10.46 -6.61
CA ALA A 139 -1.29 9.74 -5.96
C ALA A 139 -0.80 8.47 -5.23
N ALA A 140 0.18 7.76 -5.81
CA ALA A 140 0.81 6.61 -5.17
C ALA A 140 1.62 7.01 -3.92
N MET A 141 2.36 8.13 -3.94
CA MET A 141 3.12 8.59 -2.78
C MET A 141 2.23 8.94 -1.59
N ILE A 142 1.07 9.55 -1.83
CA ILE A 142 0.06 9.79 -0.77
C ILE A 142 -0.41 8.46 -0.19
N CYS A 143 -0.72 7.49 -1.04
CA CYS A 143 -1.16 6.16 -0.62
C CYS A 143 -0.10 5.40 0.19
N TYR A 144 1.19 5.51 -0.13
CA TYR A 144 2.25 4.83 0.63
C TYR A 144 2.46 5.45 2.01
N SER A 145 2.32 6.77 2.11
CA SER A 145 2.53 7.50 3.35
C SER A 145 1.31 7.52 4.28
N GLN A 146 0.08 7.38 3.76
CA GLN A 146 -1.16 7.47 4.53
C GLN A 146 -1.22 6.50 5.71
N ASN A 147 -0.69 5.28 5.56
CA ASN A 147 -0.80 4.23 6.57
C ASN A 147 -0.13 4.67 7.88
N PHE A 148 1.03 5.30 7.78
CA PHE A 148 1.74 5.84 8.92
C PHE A 148 0.93 6.97 9.59
N TYR A 149 0.53 7.99 8.83
CA TYR A 149 -0.14 9.16 9.37
C TYR A 149 -1.51 8.85 9.98
N VAL A 150 -2.32 8.04 9.29
CA VAL A 150 -3.66 7.67 9.78
C VAL A 150 -3.55 6.80 11.04
N THR A 151 -2.62 5.85 11.08
CA THR A 151 -2.44 4.98 12.26
C THR A 151 -1.92 5.79 13.44
N PHE A 152 -0.96 6.70 13.21
CA PHE A 152 -0.44 7.60 14.24
C PHE A 152 -1.51 8.53 14.83
N TRP A 153 -2.40 9.05 13.99
CA TRP A 153 -3.49 9.91 14.43
C TRP A 153 -4.58 9.15 15.19
N ARG A 154 -4.94 7.95 14.73
CA ARG A 154 -6.13 7.21 15.21
C ARG A 154 -5.87 6.21 16.33
N SER A 155 -4.69 5.61 16.42
CA SER A 155 -4.36 4.63 17.47
C SER A 155 -3.46 5.26 18.52
N SER A 156 -4.03 5.48 19.70
CA SER A 156 -3.27 5.91 20.88
C SER A 156 -2.22 4.88 21.28
N GLU A 157 -2.55 3.60 21.13
CA GLU A 157 -1.66 2.48 21.44
C GLU A 157 -0.44 2.47 20.52
N TYR A 158 -0.66 2.64 19.21
CA TYR A 158 0.43 2.73 18.24
C TYR A 158 1.35 3.92 18.54
N ARG A 159 0.76 5.08 18.85
CA ARG A 159 1.53 6.29 19.21
C ARG A 159 2.35 6.10 20.48
N GLU A 160 1.80 5.46 21.50
CA GLU A 160 2.49 5.22 22.77
C GLU A 160 3.71 4.32 22.57
N VAL A 161 3.55 3.22 21.83
CA VAL A 161 4.65 2.30 21.50
C VAL A 161 5.72 3.02 20.69
N LEU A 162 5.34 3.72 19.63
CA LEU A 162 6.29 4.46 18.78
C LEU A 162 7.09 5.50 19.57
N LEU A 163 6.42 6.28 20.42
CA LEU A 163 7.08 7.29 21.26
C LEU A 163 7.98 6.65 22.32
N LYS A 164 7.60 5.49 22.87
CA LYS A 164 8.43 4.73 23.81
C LYS A 164 9.69 4.21 23.13
N ASP A 165 9.58 3.66 21.93
CA ASP A 165 10.73 3.17 21.16
C ASP A 165 11.67 4.31 20.79
N ILE A 166 11.14 5.46 20.33
CA ILE A 166 11.96 6.65 20.05
C ILE A 166 12.69 7.14 21.30
N LYS A 167 12.00 7.20 22.47
CA LYS A 167 12.64 7.59 23.74
C LYS A 167 13.70 6.60 24.17
N SER A 168 13.45 5.29 24.04
CA SER A 168 14.42 4.24 24.36
C SER A 168 15.65 4.32 23.46
N HIS A 169 15.45 4.58 22.16
CA HIS A 169 16.55 4.73 21.20
C HIS A 169 17.36 6.01 21.46
N LYS A 170 16.71 7.12 21.85
CA LYS A 170 17.41 8.36 22.28
C LYS A 170 18.19 8.14 23.58
N MET A 171 17.64 7.38 24.52
CA MET A 171 18.31 7.02 25.78
C MET A 171 19.51 6.10 25.55
N PHE A 172 19.40 5.17 24.58
CA PHE A 172 20.51 4.30 24.18
C PHE A 172 21.59 5.07 23.43
N CYS A 173 21.21 5.97 22.50
CA CYS A 173 22.14 6.85 21.80
C CYS A 173 22.87 7.82 22.75
N TRP A 174 22.16 8.35 23.76
CA TRP A 174 22.76 9.19 24.80
C TRP A 174 23.77 8.42 25.66
N LYS A 175 23.48 7.17 26.05
CA LYS A 175 24.43 6.30 26.76
C LYS A 175 25.64 5.92 25.91
N CYS A 176 25.48 5.70 24.61
CA CYS A 176 26.59 5.44 23.70
C CYS A 176 27.48 6.67 23.48
N CYS A 177 26.91 7.88 23.41
CA CYS A 177 27.68 9.13 23.27
C CYS A 177 28.41 9.55 24.55
N HIS A 178 27.98 9.10 25.73
CA HIS A 178 28.60 9.45 27.02
C HIS A 178 29.65 8.44 27.52
N GLN A 179 29.95 7.41 26.72
CA GLN A 179 31.00 6.40 26.99
C GLN A 179 32.28 6.61 26.14
N VAL A 180 32.44 7.78 25.51
CA VAL A 180 33.69 8.20 24.84
C VAL A 180 34.33 9.32 25.64
#